data_AF-A0A7S9VRV7-F1
#
_entry.id   AF-A0A7S9VRV7-F1
#
_cell.length_a   1.000
_cell.length_b   1.000
_cell.length_c   1.000
_cell.angle_alpha   90.00
_cell.angle_beta   90.00
_cell.angle_gamma   90.00
#
_symmetry.space_group_name_H-M   'P 1'
#
loop_
_entity.id
_entity.type
_entity.pdbx_description
1 polymer ?
#
loop_
_entity_poly.entity_id
_entity_poly.type
_entity_poly.pdbx_seq_one_letter_code
_entity_poly.pdbx_strand_id
1 'polypeptide(L)' 'MKPFTFILMLLAQRVDDQLRMERLRSAPDPRRIERLLQRRDQLNARLRRSIARPAWNGS' A
#
# COMPACT_ATOMS: atom_id res chain seq x y z
N MET A 1 -10.14 -4.57 14.53
CA MET A 1 -9.60 -3.78 13.38
C MET A 1 -10.71 -3.63 12.34
N LYS A 2 -10.87 -2.45 11.72
CA LYS A 2 -11.86 -2.27 10.64
C LYS A 2 -11.48 -3.21 9.48
N PRO A 3 -12.41 -4.03 8.91
CA PRO A 3 -12.09 -4.98 7.84
C PRO A 3 -11.46 -4.28 6.62
N PHE A 4 -11.85 -3.04 6.37
CA PHE A 4 -11.26 -2.18 5.34
C PHE A 4 -9.77 -1.89 5.58
N THR A 5 -9.35 -1.65 6.82
CA THR A 5 -7.94 -1.41 7.17
C THR A 5 -7.10 -2.67 6.98
N PHE A 6 -7.64 -3.84 7.31
CA PHE A 6 -6.97 -5.13 7.09
C PHE A 6 -6.71 -5.38 5.59
N ILE A 7 -7.70 -5.15 4.73
CA ILE A 7 -7.54 -5.26 3.27
C ILE A 7 -6.46 -4.30 2.76
N LEU A 8 -6.46 -3.06 3.23
CA LEU A 8 -5.44 -2.09 2.84
C LEU A 8 -4.03 -2.50 3.29
N MET A 9 -3.88 -3.12 4.47
CA MET A 9 -2.60 -3.64 4.93
C MET A 9 -2.11 -4.81 4.06
N LEU A 10 -3.01 -5.74 3.70
CA LEU A 10 -2.67 -6.83 2.78
C LEU A 10 -2.25 -6.31 1.40
N LEU A 11 -2.93 -5.29 0.88
CA LEU A 11 -2.57 -4.66 -0.39
C LEU A 11 -1.20 -3.96 -0.31
N ALA A 12 -0.91 -3.26 0.78
CA ALA A 12 0.39 -2.63 1.00
C ALA A 12 1.52 -3.67 1.01
N GLN A 13 1.32 -4.77 1.74
CA GLN A 13 2.27 -5.88 1.79
C GLN A 13 2.51 -6.49 0.39
N ARG A 14 1.45 -6.72 -0.39
CA ARG A 14 1.57 -7.24 -1.76
C ARG A 14 2.37 -6.32 -2.69
N VAL A 15 2.21 -5.00 -2.55
CA VAL A 15 2.98 -4.02 -3.35
C VAL A 15 4.44 -4.02 -2.93
N ASP A 16 4.74 -4.12 -1.63
CA ASP A 16 6.11 -4.23 -1.13
C ASP A 16 6.79 -5.53 -1.60
N ASP A 17 6.06 -6.65 -1.59
CA ASP A 17 6.56 -7.92 -2.14
C ASP A 17 6.87 -7.81 -3.63
N GLN A 18 5.99 -7.20 -4.42
CA GLN A 18 6.24 -6.97 -5.85
C GLN A 18 7.43 -6.06 -6.10
N LEU A 19 7.61 -5.02 -5.27
CA LEU A 19 8.75 -4.13 -5.36
C LEU A 19 10.06 -4.86 -5.06
N ARG A 20 10.06 -5.71 -4.02
CA ARG A 20 11.20 -6.55 -3.66
C ARG A 20 11.54 -7.53 -4.78
N MET A 21 10.54 -8.23 -5.33
CA MET A 21 10.73 -9.16 -6.43
C MET A 21 11.27 -8.46 -7.69
N GLU A 22 10.75 -7.28 -8.05
CA GLU A 22 11.23 -6.56 -9.22
C GLU A 22 12.69 -6.08 -9.05
N ARG A 23 13.08 -5.66 -7.84
CA ARG A 23 14.47 -5.27 -7.53
C ARG A 23 15.45 -6.44 -7.54
N LEU A 24 14.98 -7.65 -7.24
CA LEU A 24 15.79 -8.87 -7.23
C LEU A 24 15.93 -9.49 -8.63
N ARG A 25 15.18 -9.03 -9.63
CA ARG A 25 15.33 -9.50 -11.01
C ARG A 25 16.69 -9.11 -11.57
N SER A 26 17.24 -9.95 -12.42
CA SER A 26 18.50 -9.70 -13.14
C SER A 26 18.43 -8.46 -14.04
N ALA A 27 17.24 -8.09 -14.50
CA ALA A 27 16.97 -6.87 -15.26
C ALA A 27 15.72 -6.16 -14.68
N PRO A 28 15.88 -5.31 -13.66
CA PRO A 28 14.77 -4.60 -13.06
C PRO A 28 14.19 -3.56 -14.04
N ASP A 29 12.87 -3.49 -14.18
CA ASP A 29 12.21 -2.43 -14.95
C ASP A 29 12.01 -1.18 -14.06
N PRO A 30 12.75 -0.07 -14.30
CA PRO A 30 12.65 1.14 -13.50
C PRO A 30 11.25 1.76 -13.57
N ARG A 31 10.55 1.68 -14.71
CA ARG A 31 9.18 2.21 -14.86
C ARG A 31 8.18 1.40 -14.05
N ARG A 32 8.42 0.11 -13.88
CA ARG A 32 7.60 -0.75 -13.03
C ARG A 32 7.86 -0.47 -11.55
N ILE A 33 9.13 -0.29 -11.17
CA ILE A 33 9.51 0.11 -9.80
C ILE A 33 8.86 1.45 -9.42
N GLU A 34 8.92 2.46 -10.29
CA GLU A 34 8.29 3.76 -10.05
C GLU A 34 6.77 3.65 -9.86
N ARG A 35 6.09 2.88 -10.72
CA ARG A 35 4.65 2.62 -10.58
C ARG A 35 4.31 1.91 -9.27
N LEU A 36 5.14 0.96 -8.83
CA LEU A 36 4.95 0.27 -7.55
C LEU A 36 5.16 1.21 -6.36
N LEU A 37 6.16 2.09 -6.42
CA LEU A 37 6.38 3.13 -5.40
C LEU A 37 5.18 4.09 -5.29
N GLN A 38 4.68 4.59 -6.42
CA GLN A 38 3.49 5.44 -6.44
C GLN A 38 2.26 4.74 -5.84
N ARG A 39 2.05 3.46 -6.16
CA ARG A 39 0.96 2.65 -5.58
C ARG A 39 1.13 2.47 -4.07
N ARG A 40 2.36 2.23 -3.61
CA ARG A 40 2.70 2.11 -2.18
C ARG A 40 2.35 3.39 -1.43
N ASP A 41 2.73 4.55 -1.98
CA ASP A 41 2.46 5.85 -1.36
C ASP A 41 0.96 6.14 -1.28
N GLN A 42 0.20 5.84 -2.35
CA GLN A 42 -1.25 5.95 -2.35
C GLN A 42 -1.92 5.04 -1.31
N LEU A 43 -1.48 3.78 -1.20
CA LEU A 43 -2.00 2.85 -0.20
C LEU A 43 -1.67 3.30 1.22
N ASN A 44 -0.45 3.76 1.47
CA ASN A 44 -0.05 4.31 2.76
C ASN A 44 -0.84 5.57 3.13
N ALA A 45 -1.12 6.46 2.18
CA ALA A 45 -1.98 7.62 2.40
C ALA A 45 -3.42 7.19 2.77
N ARG A 46 -3.97 6.17 2.09
CA ARG A 46 -5.29 5.60 2.42
C ARG A 46 -5.31 4.92 3.78
N LEU A 47 -4.26 4.17 4.14
CA LEU A 47 -4.09 3.56 5.46
C LEU A 47 -4.03 4.62 6.55
N ARG A 48 -3.19 5.64 6.37
CA ARG A 48 -3.09 6.78 7.30
C ARG A 48 -4.44 7.44 7.50
N ARG A 49 -5.20 7.71 6.43
CA ARG A 49 -6.57 8.25 6.54
C ARG A 49 -7.54 7.29 7.24
N SER A 50 -7.45 5.99 6.97
CA SER A 50 -8.31 4.98 7.58
C SER A 50 -8.05 4.81 9.09
N ILE A 51 -6.80 4.98 9.52
CA ILE A 51 -6.36 4.91 10.92
C ILE A 51 -6.65 6.24 11.62
N ALA A 52 -6.36 7.37 10.96
CA ALA A 52 -6.52 8.72 11.50
C ALA A 52 -7.98 9.22 11.51
N ARG A 53 -8.91 8.59 10.78
CA ARG A 53 -10.34 8.84 10.98
C ARG A 53 -10.76 8.18 12.32
N PRO A 54 -11.00 8.94 13.40
CA PRO A 54 -11.80 8.42 14.50
C PRO A 54 -13.11 7.91 13.90
N ALA A 55 -13.65 6.84 14.48
CA ALA A 55 -15.03 6.47 14.18
C ALA A 55 -15.88 7.68 14.56
N TRP A 56 -16.25 8.51 13.57
CA TRP A 56 -17.27 9.51 13.79
C TRP A 56 -18.57 8.71 13.91
N ASN A 57 -18.87 8.32 15.16
CA ASN A 57 -20.23 8.12 15.61
C ASN A 57 -20.98 9.43 15.31
N GLY A 58 -21.61 9.53 14.14
CA GLY A 58 -22.86 10.30 14.07
C GLY A 58 -23.85 9.51 14.91
N SER A 59 -24.24 10.01 16.09
CA SER A 59 -25.30 11.02 16.28
C SER A 59 -26.62 10.55 15.72
#